data_AF-A0A9P5KRZ9-F1
#
_entry.id   AF-A0A9P5KRZ9-F1
#
_cell.length_a   1.000
_cell.length_b   1.000
_cell.length_c   1.000
_cell.angle_alpha   90.00
_cell.angle_beta   90.00
_cell.angle_gamma   90.00
#
_symmetry.space_group_name_H-M   'P 1'
#
loop_
_entity.id
_entity.type
_entity.pdbx_description
1 polymer ?
#
loop_
_entity_poly.entity_id
_entity_poly.type
_entity_poly.pdbx_seq_one_letter_code
_entity_poly.pdbx_strand_id
1 'polypeptide(L)'
;MLVCIAGLLRTAALGGLVYVPVVDDHDTHDLFLTIYLMFTMAWFFGIIHLSDRKSQSRVYRKRVLRWYFVLFIPLVHYFTQHRFYQVPGALSKYSFFEYMFVALDLLFDLVGVVEFEGVEVRVYKGGPDDGLARPAKKFFV
;
A
#
# COMPACT_ATOMS: atom_id res chain seq x y z
N MET A 1 -15.70 6.03 -1.52
CA MET A 1 -15.65 5.90 -2.99
C MET A 1 -14.26 6.25 -3.54
N LEU A 2 -13.72 7.45 -3.30
CA LEU A 2 -12.39 7.85 -3.80
C LEU A 2 -11.26 6.89 -3.41
N VAL A 3 -11.23 6.43 -2.15
CA VAL A 3 -10.20 5.48 -1.66
C VAL A 3 -10.26 4.14 -2.41
N CYS A 4 -11.46 3.64 -2.69
CA CYS A 4 -11.64 2.39 -3.45
C CYS A 4 -11.13 2.54 -4.88
N ILE A 5 -11.43 3.67 -5.53
CA ILE A 5 -10.95 3.96 -6.88
C ILE A 5 -9.41 4.08 -6.89
N ALA A 6 -8.82 4.80 -5.93
CA ALA A 6 -7.37 4.89 -5.79
C ALA A 6 -6.73 3.51 -5.56
N GLY A 7 -7.38 2.64 -4.77
CA GLY A 7 -6.95 1.26 -4.53
C GLY A 7 -6.98 0.39 -5.79
N LEU A 8 -8.01 0.53 -6.64
CA LEU A 8 -8.08 -0.17 -7.92
C LEU A 8 -7.02 0.34 -8.90
N LEU A 9 -6.87 1.66 -9.03
CA LEU A 9 -5.92 2.28 -9.93
C LEU A 9 -4.47 1.97 -9.57
N ARG A 10 -4.10 2.00 -8.27
CA ARG A 10 -2.76 1.58 -7.85
C ARG A 10 -2.51 0.10 -8.15
N THR A 11 -3.52 -0.76 -8.01
CA THR A 11 -3.37 -2.20 -8.25
C THR A 11 -3.16 -2.48 -9.73
N ALA A 12 -3.90 -1.79 -10.60
CA ALA A 12 -3.69 -1.85 -12.04
C ALA A 12 -2.31 -1.32 -12.44
N ALA A 13 -1.87 -0.20 -11.85
CA ALA A 13 -0.55 0.38 -12.11
C ALA A 13 0.58 -0.53 -11.63
N LEU A 14 0.44 -1.18 -10.48
CA LEU A 14 1.39 -2.17 -9.99
C LEU A 14 1.46 -3.40 -10.92
N GLY A 15 0.32 -3.85 -11.43
CA GLY A 15 0.27 -4.90 -12.45
C GLY A 15 1.01 -4.50 -13.73
N GLY A 16 0.83 -3.26 -14.19
CA GLY A 16 1.55 -2.69 -15.34
C GLY A 16 3.05 -2.60 -15.10
N LEU A 17 3.47 -2.17 -13.90
CA LEU A 17 4.88 -2.11 -13.48
C LEU A 17 5.56 -3.48 -13.52
N VAL A 18 4.87 -4.53 -13.07
CA VAL A 18 5.40 -5.91 -13.08
C VAL A 18 5.37 -6.51 -14.48
N TYR A 19 4.36 -6.17 -15.29
CA TYR A 19 4.21 -6.70 -16.64
C TYR A 19 5.19 -6.10 -17.65
N VAL A 20 5.52 -4.80 -17.52
CA VAL A 20 6.47 -4.11 -18.39
C VAL A 20 7.79 -3.96 -17.63
N PRO A 21 8.76 -4.89 -17.80
CA PRO A 21 10.03 -4.78 -17.10
C PRO A 21 10.89 -3.63 -17.67
N VAL A 22 11.78 -3.11 -16.83
CA VAL A 22 12.78 -2.08 -17.19
C VAL A 22 13.61 -2.43 -18.42
N VAL A 23 13.78 -3.72 -18.71
CA VAL A 23 14.57 -4.22 -19.84
C VAL A 23 13.84 -4.06 -21.18
N ASP A 24 12.50 -4.15 -21.16
CA ASP A 24 11.69 -4.09 -22.37
C ASP A 24 11.41 -2.64 -22.77
N ASP A 25 10.85 -1.86 -21.85
CA ASP A 25 10.56 -0.44 -22.08
C ASP A 25 10.64 0.36 -20.76
N HIS A 26 11.72 1.12 -20.66
CA HIS A 26 12.00 1.93 -19.49
C HIS A 26 11.00 3.09 -19.32
N ASP A 27 10.55 3.69 -20.43
CA ASP A 27 9.70 4.88 -20.38
C ASP A 27 8.28 4.49 -19.91
N THR A 28 7.79 3.35 -20.41
CA THR A 28 6.51 2.81 -19.98
C THR A 28 6.55 2.29 -18.54
N HIS A 29 7.65 1.65 -18.12
CA HIS A 29 7.85 1.22 -16.74
C HIS A 29 7.79 2.42 -15.76
N ASP A 30 8.54 3.48 -16.04
CA ASP A 30 8.61 4.67 -15.18
C ASP A 30 7.28 5.44 -15.12
N LEU A 31 6.51 5.41 -16.20
CA LEU A 31 5.14 5.93 -16.23
C LEU A 31 4.24 5.14 -15.27
N PHE A 32 4.26 3.81 -15.34
CA PHE A 32 3.49 2.97 -14.42
C PHE A 32 3.93 3.16 -12.97
N LEU A 33 5.24 3.29 -12.71
CA LEU A 33 5.77 3.58 -11.38
C LEU A 33 5.25 4.91 -10.85
N THR A 34 5.29 5.97 -11.68
CA THR A 34 4.83 7.31 -11.29
C THR A 34 3.34 7.31 -10.96
N ILE A 35 2.52 6.68 -11.81
CA ILE A 35 1.08 6.53 -11.58
C ILE A 35 0.84 5.75 -10.28
N TYR A 36 1.54 4.64 -10.08
CA TYR A 36 1.47 3.82 -8.87
C TYR A 36 1.82 4.63 -7.61
N LEU A 37 2.91 5.40 -7.62
CA LEU A 37 3.34 6.25 -6.49
C LEU A 37 2.30 7.31 -6.15
N MET A 38 1.68 7.95 -7.15
CA MET A 38 0.64 8.96 -6.93
C MET A 38 -0.62 8.35 -6.30
N PHE A 39 -1.11 7.24 -6.82
CA PHE A 39 -2.30 6.58 -6.27
C PHE A 39 -2.04 5.92 -4.91
N THR A 40 -0.82 5.43 -4.68
CA THR A 40 -0.39 4.92 -3.36
C THR A 40 -0.40 6.02 -2.31
N MET A 41 0.03 7.24 -2.66
CA MET A 41 -0.09 8.38 -1.76
C MET A 41 -1.56 8.72 -1.45
N ALA A 42 -2.44 8.74 -2.46
CA ALA A 42 -3.87 8.95 -2.26
C ALA A 42 -4.51 7.85 -1.38
N TRP A 43 -4.08 6.60 -1.55
CA TRP A 43 -4.47 5.47 -0.72
C TRP A 43 -4.06 5.68 0.74
N PHE A 44 -2.80 6.04 1.00
CA PHE A 44 -2.30 6.28 2.37
C PHE A 44 -3.09 7.36 3.09
N PHE A 45 -3.33 8.51 2.44
CA PHE A 45 -4.15 9.58 3.02
C PHE A 45 -5.58 9.13 3.28
N GLY A 46 -6.18 8.39 2.34
CA GLY A 46 -7.51 7.81 2.48
C GLY A 46 -7.61 6.91 3.71
N ILE A 47 -6.74 5.92 3.83
CA ILE A 47 -6.76 4.96 4.94
C ILE A 47 -6.46 5.64 6.28
N ILE A 48 -5.53 6.60 6.34
CA ILE A 48 -5.25 7.34 7.59
C ILE A 48 -6.44 8.21 8.02
N HIS A 49 -7.22 8.72 7.07
CA HIS A 49 -8.43 9.50 7.34
C HIS A 49 -9.58 8.62 7.83
N LEU A 50 -9.73 7.42 7.27
CA LEU A 50 -10.74 6.45 7.68
C LEU A 50 -10.39 5.71 8.99
N SER A 51 -9.11 5.56 9.31
CA SER A 51 -8.64 4.86 10.51
C SER A 51 -8.96 5.65 11.78
N ASP A 52 -9.41 4.93 12.82
CA ASP A 52 -9.81 5.55 14.09
C ASP A 52 -8.67 6.36 14.73
N ARG A 53 -9.01 7.52 15.29
CA ARG A 53 -8.06 8.49 15.82
C ARG A 53 -7.25 7.95 16.99
N LYS A 54 -7.80 7.00 17.76
CA LYS A 54 -7.17 6.41 18.96
C LYS A 54 -6.41 5.11 18.67
N SER A 55 -6.45 4.59 17.45
CA SER A 55 -5.79 3.34 17.10
C SER A 55 -4.25 3.48 17.03
N GLN A 56 -3.54 2.50 17.58
CA GLN A 56 -2.08 2.37 17.43
C GLN A 56 -1.68 2.22 15.96
N SER A 57 -2.52 1.56 15.15
CA SER A 57 -2.32 1.37 13.70
C SER A 57 -2.18 2.70 12.96
N ARG A 58 -2.90 3.73 13.39
CA ARG A 58 -2.81 5.08 12.82
C ARG A 58 -1.45 5.74 13.07
N VAL A 59 -0.81 5.45 14.21
CA VAL A 59 0.53 5.96 14.53
C VAL A 59 1.58 5.34 13.63
N TYR A 60 1.52 4.01 13.44
CA TYR A 60 2.41 3.28 12.53
C TYR A 60 2.23 3.74 11.08
N ARG A 61 0.99 3.84 10.58
CA ARG A 61 0.69 4.35 9.23
C ARG A 61 1.23 5.77 8.99
N LYS A 62 1.12 6.67 9.97
CA LYS A 62 1.71 8.01 9.89
C LYS A 62 3.25 7.98 9.88
N ARG A 63 3.89 7.02 10.54
CA ARG A 63 5.35 6.85 10.47
C ARG A 63 5.78 6.36 9.09
N VAL A 64 5.07 5.40 8.50
CA VAL A 64 5.32 4.92 7.14
C VAL A 64 5.13 6.05 6.11
N LEU A 65 4.05 6.83 6.22
CA LEU A 65 3.82 7.98 5.35
C LEU A 65 4.97 9.01 5.43
N ARG A 66 5.50 9.29 6.62
CA ARG A 66 6.67 10.19 6.76
C ARG A 66 7.90 9.63 6.05
N TRP A 67 8.18 8.34 6.19
CA TRP A 67 9.27 7.68 5.47
C TRP A 67 9.08 7.73 3.96
N TYR A 68 7.85 7.52 3.49
CA TYR A 68 7.49 7.62 2.08
C TYR A 68 7.86 9.00 1.51
N PHE A 69 7.51 10.09 2.20
CA PHE A 69 7.88 11.44 1.78
C PHE A 69 9.40 11.69 1.83
N VAL A 70 10.09 11.20 2.87
CA VAL A 70 11.55 11.38 2.99
C VAL A 70 12.29 10.65 1.87
N LEU A 71 11.88 9.40 1.56
CA LEU A 71 12.49 8.62 0.48
C LEU A 71 12.08 9.10 -0.92
N PHE A 72 11.05 9.95 -1.04
CA PHE A 72 10.64 10.48 -2.32
C PHE A 72 11.67 11.45 -2.90
N ILE A 73 12.34 12.20 -2.02
CA ILE A 73 13.40 13.14 -2.40
C ILE A 73 14.57 12.43 -3.12
N PRO A 74 15.22 11.39 -2.56
CA PRO A 74 16.28 10.69 -3.25
C PRO A 74 15.77 9.94 -4.49
N LEU A 75 14.53 9.42 -4.50
CA LEU A 75 13.97 8.78 -5.70
C LEU A 75 13.94 9.73 -6.89
N VAL A 76 13.37 10.93 -6.71
CA VAL A 76 13.31 11.95 -7.78
C VAL A 76 14.71 12.40 -8.20
N HIS A 77 15.64 12.52 -7.25
CA HIS A 77 17.03 12.85 -7.54
C HIS A 77 17.70 11.79 -8.45
N TYR A 78 17.60 10.51 -8.08
CA TYR A 78 18.21 9.44 -8.87
C TYR A 78 17.48 9.19 -10.19
N PHE A 79 16.16 9.38 -10.24
CA PHE A 79 15.38 9.38 -11.48
C PHE A 79 15.90 10.44 -12.46
N THR A 80 16.12 11.66 -11.98
CA THR A 80 16.63 12.77 -12.81
C THR A 80 18.05 12.47 -13.31
N GLN A 81 18.91 11.93 -12.45
CA GLN A 81 20.29 11.54 -12.82
C GLN A 81 20.33 10.41 -13.84
N HIS A 82 19.45 9.42 -13.70
CA HIS A 82 19.33 8.32 -14.63
C HIS A 82 18.77 8.78 -15.98
N ARG A 83 17.69 9.57 -15.99
CA ARG A 83 17.01 10.00 -17.22
C ARG A 83 17.77 11.05 -18.01
N PHE A 84 18.24 12.12 -17.36
CA PHE A 84 18.81 13.28 -18.06
C PHE A 84 20.33 13.26 -18.13
N TYR A 85 20.98 12.85 -17.04
CA TYR A 85 22.43 12.92 -16.93
C TYR A 85 23.13 11.59 -17.28
N GLN A 86 22.36 10.50 -17.43
CA GLN A 86 22.82 9.16 -17.82
C GLN A 86 24.10 8.72 -17.07
N VAL A 87 24.17 9.03 -15.77
CA VAL A 87 25.35 8.74 -14.96
C VAL A 87 25.45 7.23 -14.73
N PRO A 88 26.62 6.61 -14.99
CA PRO A 88 26.79 5.18 -14.75
C PRO A 88 26.55 4.84 -13.28
N GLY A 89 25.72 3.83 -13.02
CA GLY A 89 25.32 3.41 -11.67
C GLY A 89 24.15 4.20 -11.05
N ALA A 90 23.61 5.22 -11.73
CA ALA A 90 22.38 5.88 -11.29
C ALA A 90 21.18 4.93 -11.36
N LEU A 91 21.10 4.08 -12.39
CA LEU A 91 20.06 3.06 -12.54
C LEU A 91 19.98 2.12 -11.32
N SER A 92 21.11 1.59 -10.86
CA SER A 92 21.12 0.66 -9.72
C SER A 92 20.64 1.33 -8.42
N LYS A 93 21.01 2.60 -8.21
CA LYS A 93 20.53 3.39 -7.06
C LYS A 93 19.05 3.69 -7.18
N TYR A 94 18.60 4.08 -8.37
CA TYR A 94 17.19 4.32 -8.66
C TYR A 94 16.34 3.08 -8.37
N SER A 95 16.69 1.93 -8.95
CA SER A 95 15.96 0.67 -8.73
C SER A 95 15.95 0.23 -7.27
N PHE A 96 17.02 0.47 -6.50
CA PHE A 96 16.98 0.24 -5.06
C PHE A 96 15.86 1.03 -4.38
N PHE A 97 15.69 2.31 -4.72
CA PHE A 97 14.59 3.10 -4.16
C PHE A 97 13.22 2.65 -4.67
N GLU A 98 13.08 2.22 -5.92
CA GLU A 98 11.82 1.65 -6.44
C GLU A 98 11.34 0.49 -5.56
N TYR A 99 12.22 -0.47 -5.28
CA TYR A 99 11.89 -1.60 -4.40
C TYR A 99 11.66 -1.17 -2.95
N MET A 100 12.37 -0.16 -2.45
CA MET A 100 12.09 0.41 -1.12
C MET A 100 10.68 1.01 -1.05
N PHE A 101 10.20 1.65 -2.13
CA PHE A 101 8.85 2.20 -2.20
C PHE A 101 7.78 1.10 -2.17
N VAL A 102 7.98 0.02 -2.93
CA VAL A 102 7.11 -1.17 -2.89
C VAL A 102 7.13 -1.81 -1.48
N ALA A 103 8.29 -1.88 -0.84
CA ALA A 103 8.40 -2.41 0.52
C ALA A 103 7.67 -1.55 1.55
N LEU A 104 7.76 -0.21 1.45
CA LEU A 104 6.99 0.70 2.30
C LEU A 104 5.49 0.56 2.10
N ASP A 105 5.04 0.33 0.86
CA ASP A 105 3.64 0.06 0.56
C ASP A 105 3.15 -1.22 1.24
N LEU A 106 3.90 -2.31 1.09
CA LEU A 106 3.60 -3.57 1.78
C LEU A 106 3.57 -3.38 3.31
N LEU A 107 4.53 -2.65 3.88
CA LEU A 107 4.56 -2.35 5.31
C LEU A 107 3.34 -1.56 5.76
N PHE A 108 2.85 -0.61 4.95
CA PHE A 108 1.64 0.15 5.26
C PHE A 108 0.41 -0.77 5.34
N ASP A 109 0.27 -1.68 4.39
CA ASP A 109 -0.85 -2.63 4.32
C ASP A 109 -0.77 -3.68 5.45
N LEU A 110 0.44 -4.12 5.81
CA LEU A 110 0.68 -5.04 6.94
C LEU A 110 0.21 -4.47 8.28
N VAL A 111 0.23 -3.14 8.48
CA VAL A 111 -0.34 -2.53 9.69
C VAL A 111 -1.83 -2.83 9.85
N GLY A 112 -2.54 -3.16 8.76
CA GLY A 112 -3.92 -3.62 8.81
C GLY A 112 -4.10 -4.90 9.64
N VAL A 113 -3.10 -5.78 9.70
CA VAL A 113 -3.17 -7.01 10.50
C VAL A 113 -3.39 -6.71 11.99
N VAL A 114 -2.78 -5.65 12.51
CA VAL A 114 -2.95 -5.21 13.91
C VAL A 114 -4.40 -4.75 14.19
N GLU A 115 -5.13 -4.27 13.18
CA GLU A 115 -6.55 -3.90 13.34
C GLU A 115 -7.46 -5.14 13.41
N PHE A 116 -7.03 -6.29 12.87
CA PHE A 116 -7.83 -7.53 12.88
C PHE A 116 -7.78 -8.29 14.20
N GLU A 117 -6.77 -8.07 15.05
CA GLU A 117 -6.67 -8.72 16.38
C GLU A 117 -7.89 -8.41 17.29
N GLY A 118 -8.61 -7.32 17.04
CA GLY A 118 -9.81 -6.95 17.80
C GLY A 118 -11.14 -7.44 17.20
N VAL A 119 -11.13 -8.16 16.07
CA VAL A 119 -12.34 -8.52 15.33
C VAL A 119 -12.90 -9.85 15.82
N GLU A 120 -14.00 -9.81 16.58
CA GLU A 120 -14.76 -11.00 16.95
C GLU A 120 -15.75 -11.41 15.84
N VAL A 121 -15.48 -12.50 15.14
CA VAL A 121 -16.45 -13.10 14.20
C VAL A 121 -17.36 -14.07 14.95
N ARG A 122 -18.66 -13.73 15.05
CA ARG A 122 -19.68 -14.61 15.63
C ARG A 122 -20.57 -15.18 14.54
N VAL A 123 -20.59 -16.50 14.40
CA VAL A 123 -21.46 -17.20 13.44
C VAL A 123 -22.71 -17.68 14.17
N TYR A 124 -23.87 -17.22 13.71
CA TYR A 124 -25.17 -17.70 14.18
C TYR A 124 -25.74 -18.67 13.15
N LYS A 125 -26.22 -19.83 13.62
CA LYS A 125 -26.95 -20.79 12.77
C LYS A 125 -28.42 -20.38 12.79
N GLY A 126 -28.96 -19.91 11.67
CA GLY A 126 -30.38 -19.60 11.55
C GLY A 126 -31.18 -20.87 11.26
N GLY A 127 -31.74 -21.51 12.28
CA GLY A 127 -32.80 -22.50 12.14
C GLY A 127 -34.20 -21.86 12.16
N PRO A 128 -35.23 -22.48 11.55
CA PRO A 128 -36.58 -21.91 11.48
C PRO A 128 -37.26 -21.65 12.83
N ASP A 129 -36.74 -22.18 13.94
CA ASP A 129 -37.38 -22.15 15.27
C ASP A 129 -36.60 -21.35 16.34
N ASP A 130 -35.58 -20.57 15.97
CA ASP A 130 -34.65 -19.99 16.93
C ASP A 130 -35.13 -18.65 17.53
N GLY A 131 -36.19 -18.71 18.32
CA GLY A 131 -36.41 -17.76 19.41
C GLY A 131 -35.31 -17.95 20.47
N LEU A 132 -34.46 -16.94 20.66
CA LEU A 132 -33.25 -16.95 21.51
C LEU A 132 -32.11 -17.85 20.99
N ALA A 133 -31.36 -17.33 20.02
CA ALA A 133 -30.05 -17.85 19.64
C ALA A 133 -29.10 -17.96 20.86
N ARG A 134 -28.82 -19.19 21.30
CA ARG A 134 -27.74 -19.49 22.23
C ARG A 134 -26.40 -19.28 21.52
N PRO A 135 -25.41 -18.59 22.14
CA PRO A 135 -24.13 -18.32 21.50
C PRO A 135 -23.36 -19.62 21.25
N ALA A 136 -23.17 -19.98 19.99
CA ALA A 136 -22.28 -21.07 19.60
C ALA A 136 -20.82 -20.63 19.79
N LYS A 137 -20.03 -21.56 20.35
CA LYS A 137 -18.60 -21.51 20.73
C LYS A 137 -17.75 -20.34 20.20
N LYS A 138 -17.03 -19.70 21.14
CA LYS A 138 -15.90 -18.81 20.89
C LYS A 138 -14.78 -19.56 20.15
N PHE A 139 -14.40 -19.09 18.98
CA PHE A 139 -13.13 -19.42 18.34
C PHE A 139 -12.21 -18.22 18.49
N PHE A 140 -11.11 -18.40 19.20
CA PHE A 140 -9.97 -17.48 19.17
C PHE A 140 -9.15 -17.83 17.92
N VAL A 141 -8.92 -16.85 17.06
CA VAL A 141 -7.92 -16.90 15.99
C VAL A 141 -7.00 -15.72 16.17
#